data_AF-A0AB73RQS8-F1
#
_entry.id   AF-A0AB73RQS8-F1
#
_cell.length_a   1.000
_cell.length_b   1.000
_cell.length_c   1.000
_cell.angle_alpha   90.00
_cell.angle_beta   90.00
_cell.angle_gamma   90.00
#
_symmetry.space_group_name_H-M   'P 1'
#
loop_
_entity.id
_entity.type
_entity.pdbx_description
1 polymer ?
#
loop_
_entity_poly.entity_id
_entity_poly.type
_entity_poly.pdbx_seq_one_letter_code
_entity_poly.pdbx_strand_id
1 'polypeptide(L)'
;MLQSFKRDASYAFSSVGGTIVTKIPQGELIEAYYKFAKSKDGAKGTGNSIQYAETGGRNISPEQFFKEEAIAEEMYEKFRNLGTEDVNAIAKNTGFSVARIQRIKDHVFNNSHIKDHGVGRFDPDYELAQAWQRLIDGKQVDSDIQLLHHEIFESKFEGIFQTNYRTAHDKTIESGRPWNWEKNYEE
;
A
#
# COMPACT_ATOMS: atom_id res chain seq x y z
N MET A 1 3.40 -9.79 -4.31
CA MET A 1 2.68 -9.11 -5.41
C MET A 1 1.54 -8.31 -4.79
N LEU A 2 1.71 -7.01 -4.52
CA LEU A 2 0.66 -6.23 -3.84
C LEU A 2 0.57 -4.75 -4.25
N GLN A 3 1.60 -4.15 -4.86
CA GLN A 3 1.61 -2.69 -5.06
C GLN A 3 0.71 -2.15 -6.21
N SER A 4 -0.10 -2.99 -6.88
CA SER A 4 -0.84 -2.54 -8.08
C SER A 4 -2.21 -3.15 -8.38
N PHE A 5 -2.78 -3.98 -7.50
CA PHE A 5 -4.07 -4.64 -7.80
C PHE A 5 -5.32 -3.93 -7.29
N LYS A 6 -5.22 -2.67 -6.83
CA LYS A 6 -6.41 -1.90 -6.44
C LYS A 6 -6.93 -1.11 -7.64
N ARG A 7 -8.01 -1.64 -8.23
CA ARG A 7 -8.75 -1.02 -9.35
C ARG A 7 -9.20 0.40 -8.99
N ASP A 8 -9.21 1.23 -10.01
CA ASP A 8 -9.57 2.65 -10.04
C ASP A 8 -10.59 3.09 -8.99
N ALA A 9 -10.22 4.15 -8.28
CA ALA A 9 -11.00 4.83 -7.26
C ALA A 9 -12.48 4.99 -7.65
N SER A 10 -13.37 4.53 -6.78
CA SER A 10 -14.80 4.78 -6.91
C SER A 10 -15.15 6.08 -6.19
N TYR A 11 -15.52 7.11 -6.95
CA TYR A 11 -15.98 8.40 -6.41
C TYR A 11 -17.45 8.31 -5.98
N ALA A 12 -17.75 8.67 -4.73
CA ALA A 12 -19.13 8.84 -4.26
C ALA A 12 -19.60 10.28 -4.50
N PHE A 13 -20.71 10.45 -5.22
CA PHE A 13 -21.36 11.74 -5.46
C PHE A 13 -22.62 11.86 -4.58
N SER A 14 -22.79 13.00 -3.89
CA SER A 14 -24.05 13.34 -3.22
C SER A 14 -25.14 13.57 -4.27
N SER A 15 -26.33 12.99 -4.07
CA SER A 15 -27.52 13.24 -4.89
C SER A 15 -28.12 14.63 -4.70
N VAL A 16 -27.53 15.48 -3.85
CA VAL A 16 -27.95 16.86 -3.62
C VAL A 16 -26.73 17.77 -3.63
N GLY A 17 -26.50 18.44 -4.77
CA GLY A 17 -25.74 19.69 -4.83
C GLY A 17 -24.22 19.63 -5.04
N GLY A 18 -23.59 18.47 -5.26
CA GLY A 18 -22.21 18.40 -5.79
C GLY A 18 -21.07 18.99 -4.93
N THR A 19 -21.31 19.35 -3.67
CA THR A 19 -20.29 19.90 -2.78
C THR A 19 -19.68 18.80 -1.89
N ILE A 20 -18.36 18.61 -1.96
CA ILE A 20 -17.59 17.75 -1.04
C ILE A 20 -17.48 18.50 0.29
N VAL A 21 -18.00 17.92 1.38
CA VAL A 21 -17.98 18.56 2.71
C VAL A 21 -16.88 17.98 3.62
N THR A 22 -16.39 16.76 3.36
CA THR A 22 -15.24 16.12 4.04
C THR A 22 -14.61 15.05 3.14
N LYS A 23 -13.27 14.88 3.17
CA LYS A 23 -12.59 13.73 2.53
C LYS A 23 -12.87 12.50 3.39
N ILE A 24 -13.69 11.57 2.91
CA ILE A 24 -13.92 10.28 3.57
C ILE A 24 -12.78 9.35 3.14
N PRO A 25 -12.08 8.67 4.08
CA PRO A 25 -11.08 7.66 3.74
C PRO A 25 -11.66 6.64 2.75
N GLN A 26 -10.87 6.21 1.77
CA GLN A 26 -11.35 5.29 0.73
C GLN A 26 -11.86 3.98 1.35
N GLY A 27 -11.19 3.48 2.40
CA GLY A 27 -11.63 2.28 3.12
C GLY A 27 -13.03 2.42 3.73
N GLU A 28 -13.35 3.59 4.31
CA GLU A 28 -14.69 3.84 4.89
C GLU A 28 -15.78 3.94 3.81
N LEU A 29 -15.47 4.58 2.67
CA LEU A 29 -16.39 4.65 1.53
C LEU A 29 -16.73 3.25 0.99
N ILE A 30 -15.71 2.41 0.83
CA ILE A 30 -15.89 1.07 0.30
C ILE A 30 -16.59 0.17 1.32
N GLU A 31 -16.28 0.29 2.62
CA GLU A 31 -16.99 -0.43 3.68
C GLU A 31 -18.48 -0.06 3.72
N ALA A 32 -18.80 1.23 3.63
CA ALA A 32 -20.17 1.71 3.58
C ALA A 32 -20.93 1.17 2.36
N TYR A 33 -20.28 1.17 1.18
CA TYR A 33 -20.82 0.57 -0.03
C TYR A 33 -21.07 -0.93 0.16
N TYR A 34 -20.14 -1.67 0.76
CA TYR A 34 -20.30 -3.10 1.03
C TYR A 34 -21.45 -3.39 2.00
N LYS A 35 -21.55 -2.64 3.10
CA LYS A 35 -22.68 -2.75 4.06
C LYS A 35 -24.02 -2.47 3.37
N PHE A 36 -24.06 -1.47 2.47
CA PHE A 36 -25.23 -1.18 1.66
C PHE A 36 -25.56 -2.33 0.70
N ALA A 37 -24.59 -2.86 -0.05
CA ALA A 37 -24.80 -3.96 -0.99
C ALA A 37 -25.36 -5.24 -0.32
N LYS A 38 -24.99 -5.49 0.94
CA LYS A 38 -25.52 -6.61 1.74
C LYS A 38 -26.87 -6.32 2.40
N SER A 39 -27.32 -5.08 2.44
CA SER A 39 -28.63 -4.73 2.98
C SER A 39 -29.76 -5.24 2.07
N LYS A 40 -30.99 -5.34 2.62
CA LYS A 40 -32.18 -5.75 1.86
C LYS A 40 -32.47 -4.84 0.66
N ASP A 41 -32.03 -3.58 0.72
CA ASP A 41 -32.21 -2.59 -0.34
C ASP A 41 -31.12 -2.70 -1.42
N GLY A 42 -29.89 -3.06 -1.04
CA GLY A 42 -28.78 -3.30 -1.98
C GLY A 42 -28.96 -4.59 -2.80
N ALA A 43 -29.48 -5.65 -2.18
CA ALA A 43 -29.72 -6.94 -2.83
C ALA A 43 -30.72 -6.90 -4.00
N LYS A 44 -31.54 -5.84 -4.11
CA LYS A 44 -32.48 -5.65 -5.22
C LYS A 44 -31.83 -5.09 -6.50
N GLY A 45 -30.60 -4.54 -6.42
CA GLY A 45 -29.94 -3.84 -7.52
C GLY A 45 -28.65 -4.48 -8.05
N THR A 46 -28.04 -5.41 -7.32
CA THR A 46 -26.70 -5.94 -7.64
C THR A 46 -26.78 -7.38 -8.15
N GLY A 47 -27.06 -7.54 -9.45
CA GLY A 47 -27.07 -8.84 -10.14
C GLY A 47 -25.68 -9.44 -10.43
N ASN A 48 -24.59 -8.77 -10.04
CA ASN A 48 -23.23 -9.26 -10.24
C ASN A 48 -22.59 -9.58 -8.89
N SER A 49 -22.16 -10.84 -8.74
CA SER A 49 -21.29 -11.32 -7.68
C SER A 49 -20.08 -10.39 -7.55
N ILE A 50 -20.01 -9.64 -6.44
CA ILE A 50 -18.82 -8.90 -6.06
C ILE A 50 -17.71 -9.93 -5.87
N GLN A 51 -16.84 -10.08 -6.88
CA GLN A 51 -15.66 -10.91 -6.76
C GLN A 51 -14.70 -10.23 -5.79
N TYR A 52 -14.38 -10.98 -4.75
CA TYR A 52 -13.58 -10.58 -3.61
C TYR A 52 -12.28 -9.90 -4.04
N ALA A 53 -11.92 -8.82 -3.33
CA ALA A 53 -10.60 -8.23 -3.44
C ALA A 53 -9.57 -9.35 -3.21
N GLU A 54 -8.81 -9.69 -4.25
CA GLU A 54 -7.64 -10.54 -4.13
C GLU A 54 -6.69 -9.84 -3.15
N THR A 55 -6.70 -10.32 -1.91
CA THR A 55 -5.96 -9.83 -0.73
C THR A 55 -4.44 -10.05 -0.84
N GLY A 56 -3.91 -10.12 -2.06
CA GLY A 56 -2.51 -10.42 -2.32
C GLY A 56 -2.04 -11.77 -1.76
N GLY A 57 -2.95 -12.67 -1.39
CA GLY A 57 -2.65 -13.99 -0.78
C GLY A 57 -3.32 -14.27 0.57
N ARG A 58 -3.91 -13.28 1.26
CA ARG A 58 -4.46 -13.44 2.62
C ARG A 58 -5.91 -13.89 2.70
N ASN A 59 -6.23 -14.94 3.44
CA ASN A 59 -7.64 -15.27 3.74
C ASN A 59 -8.19 -14.41 4.88
N ILE A 60 -8.63 -13.17 4.59
CA ILE A 60 -9.25 -12.24 5.57
C ILE A 60 -10.70 -11.91 5.22
N SER A 61 -11.49 -11.50 6.21
CA SER A 61 -12.87 -11.06 5.97
C SER A 61 -12.91 -9.72 5.22
N PRO A 62 -13.97 -9.43 4.46
CA PRO A 62 -14.12 -8.12 3.80
C PRO A 62 -14.08 -6.94 4.78
N GLU A 63 -14.67 -7.10 5.96
CA GLU A 63 -14.64 -6.06 7.01
C GLU A 63 -13.21 -5.80 7.49
N GLN A 64 -12.43 -6.85 7.72
CA GLN A 64 -11.04 -6.72 8.10
C GLN A 64 -10.23 -6.06 6.99
N PHE A 65 -10.45 -6.44 5.72
CA PHE A 65 -9.78 -5.84 4.58
C PHE A 65 -9.99 -4.32 4.53
N PHE A 66 -11.23 -3.84 4.62
CA PHE A 66 -11.50 -2.39 4.56
C PHE A 66 -10.92 -1.62 5.74
N LYS A 67 -10.94 -2.24 6.93
CA LYS A 67 -10.29 -1.67 8.11
C LYS A 67 -8.79 -1.54 7.90
N GLU A 68 -8.14 -2.56 7.36
CA GLU A 68 -6.70 -2.55 7.04
C GLU A 68 -6.37 -1.50 5.97
N GLU A 69 -7.22 -1.32 4.95
CA GLU A 69 -7.05 -0.26 3.95
C GLU A 69 -7.13 1.15 4.55
N ALA A 70 -8.12 1.41 5.41
CA ALA A 70 -8.25 2.70 6.08
C ALA A 70 -7.02 3.00 6.96
N ILE A 71 -6.56 2.01 7.73
CA ILE A 71 -5.34 2.14 8.55
C ILE A 71 -4.12 2.41 7.66
N ALA A 72 -3.98 1.70 6.54
CA ALA A 72 -2.87 1.91 5.61
C ALA A 72 -2.87 3.33 5.03
N GLU A 73 -4.03 3.87 4.65
CA GLU A 73 -4.17 5.25 4.15
C GLU A 73 -3.69 6.27 5.19
N GLU A 74 -4.15 6.15 6.44
CA GLU A 74 -3.73 7.03 7.54
C GLU A 74 -2.21 6.94 7.80
N MET A 75 -1.66 5.73 7.80
CA MET A 75 -0.23 5.50 8.02
C MET A 75 0.61 6.10 6.89
N TYR A 76 0.21 5.92 5.62
CA TYR A 76 0.92 6.50 4.48
C TYR A 76 0.92 8.03 4.54
N GLU A 77 -0.23 8.65 4.85
CA GLU A 77 -0.30 10.11 5.04
C GLU A 77 0.59 10.57 6.19
N LYS A 78 0.59 9.86 7.33
CA LYS A 78 1.50 10.14 8.44
C LYS A 78 2.95 10.09 7.98
N PHE A 79 3.38 9.02 7.31
CA PHE A 79 4.78 8.85 6.88
C PHE A 79 5.23 9.91 5.89
N ARG A 80 4.37 10.31 4.94
CA ARG A 80 4.63 11.42 4.01
C ARG A 80 4.88 12.73 4.77
N ASN A 81 4.19 12.95 5.87
CA ASN A 81 4.27 14.18 6.67
C ASN A 81 5.42 14.21 7.71
N LEU A 82 6.10 13.09 7.96
CA LEU A 82 7.22 13.00 8.93
C LEU A 82 8.53 13.66 8.45
N GLY A 83 8.58 14.19 7.22
CA GLY A 83 9.82 14.75 6.67
C GLY A 83 10.93 13.70 6.63
N THR A 84 12.00 13.91 7.40
CA THR A 84 13.16 12.99 7.48
C THR A 84 13.28 12.27 8.83
N GLU A 85 12.32 12.43 9.74
CA GLU A 85 12.39 11.84 11.09
C GLU A 85 12.42 10.31 11.07
N ASP A 86 11.49 9.70 10.33
CA ASP A 86 11.44 8.26 10.09
C ASP A 86 12.70 7.76 9.38
N VAL A 87 13.17 8.48 8.36
CA VAL A 87 14.39 8.13 7.62
C VAL A 87 15.59 8.03 8.55
N ASN A 88 15.77 9.00 9.43
CA ASN A 88 16.88 9.02 10.39
C ASN A 88 16.74 7.91 11.44
N ALA A 89 15.53 7.67 11.94
CA ALA A 89 15.26 6.59 12.90
C ALA A 89 15.56 5.20 12.28
N ILE A 90 15.03 4.93 11.09
CA ILE A 90 15.23 3.66 10.38
C ILE A 90 16.71 3.45 10.06
N ALA A 91 17.42 4.48 9.58
CA ALA A 91 18.86 4.41 9.30
C ALA A 91 19.65 4.01 10.55
N LYS A 92 19.33 4.62 11.70
CA LYS A 92 19.94 4.26 12.99
C LYS A 92 19.62 2.83 13.41
N ASN A 93 18.36 2.40 13.28
CA ASN A 93 17.89 1.10 13.76
C ASN A 93 18.39 -0.07 12.91
N THR A 94 18.63 0.16 11.61
CA THR A 94 18.96 -0.90 10.64
C THR A 94 20.42 -0.89 10.16
N GLY A 95 21.14 0.22 10.39
CA GLY A 95 22.48 0.43 9.84
C GLY A 95 22.53 0.79 8.35
N PHE A 96 21.38 0.94 7.69
CA PHE A 96 21.33 1.48 6.33
C PHE A 96 21.69 2.96 6.33
N SER A 97 22.27 3.45 5.23
CA SER A 97 22.55 4.88 5.12
C SER A 97 21.26 5.68 4.98
N VAL A 98 21.24 6.87 5.58
CA VAL A 98 20.14 7.85 5.45
C VAL A 98 19.72 8.05 4.00
N ALA A 99 20.70 8.16 3.08
CA ALA A 99 20.43 8.33 1.65
C ALA A 99 19.70 7.12 1.02
N ARG A 100 19.99 5.88 1.45
CA ARG A 100 19.28 4.69 0.97
C ARG A 100 17.85 4.65 1.50
N ILE A 101 17.66 4.95 2.79
CA ILE A 101 16.33 4.97 3.39
C ILE A 101 15.47 6.10 2.79
N GLN A 102 16.05 7.28 2.56
CA GLN A 102 15.35 8.38 1.88
C GLN A 102 14.88 7.95 0.49
N ARG A 103 15.76 7.29 -0.29
CA ARG A 103 15.37 6.78 -1.61
C ARG A 103 14.22 5.79 -1.54
N ILE A 104 14.24 4.87 -0.57
CA ILE A 104 13.15 3.91 -0.36
C ILE A 104 11.87 4.65 0.01
N LYS A 105 11.93 5.59 0.95
CA LYS A 105 10.78 6.41 1.34
C LYS A 105 10.17 7.13 0.14
N ASP A 106 11.01 7.76 -0.67
CA ASP A 106 10.55 8.48 -1.85
C ASP A 106 9.90 7.54 -2.87
N HIS A 107 10.54 6.40 -3.14
CA HIS A 107 9.99 5.35 -4.02
C HIS A 107 8.62 4.87 -3.56
N VAL A 108 8.50 4.48 -2.29
CA VAL A 108 7.28 3.82 -1.80
C VAL A 108 6.14 4.82 -1.55
N PHE A 109 6.43 6.01 -1.03
CA PHE A 109 5.38 6.90 -0.52
C PHE A 109 5.17 8.16 -1.36
N ASN A 110 6.22 8.72 -1.98
CA ASN A 110 6.18 10.10 -2.50
C ASN A 110 6.12 10.18 -4.03
N ASN A 111 6.86 9.29 -4.71
CA ASN A 111 7.06 9.32 -6.15
C ASN A 111 5.84 8.80 -6.91
N SER A 112 5.70 9.30 -8.14
CA SER A 112 4.76 8.75 -9.11
C SER A 112 5.47 7.75 -10.02
N HIS A 113 4.79 6.66 -10.32
CA HIS A 113 5.32 5.55 -11.12
C HIS A 113 4.47 5.35 -12.36
N ILE A 114 5.08 4.81 -13.42
CA ILE A 114 4.32 4.28 -14.55
C ILE A 114 3.75 2.94 -14.10
N LYS A 115 2.45 2.91 -13.81
CA LYS A 115 1.66 1.73 -13.46
C LYS A 115 1.04 1.10 -14.71
N ASP A 116 0.44 -0.08 -14.57
CA ASP A 116 -0.19 -0.77 -15.70
C ASP A 116 -1.37 0.01 -16.28
N HIS A 117 -2.02 0.84 -15.46
CA HIS A 117 -3.22 1.59 -15.80
C HIS A 117 -3.05 3.10 -15.56
N GLY A 118 -1.86 3.64 -15.79
CA GLY A 118 -1.61 5.09 -15.77
C GLY A 118 -0.40 5.48 -14.93
N VAL A 119 -0.28 6.77 -14.63
CA VAL A 119 0.81 7.32 -13.84
C VAL A 119 0.29 7.83 -12.51
N GLY A 120 0.90 7.41 -11.41
CA GLY A 120 0.51 7.87 -10.09
C GLY A 120 1.33 7.23 -8.98
N ARG A 121 1.07 7.65 -7.74
CA ARG A 121 1.67 7.04 -6.55
C ARG A 121 1.16 5.60 -6.37
N PHE A 122 1.92 4.82 -5.61
CA PHE A 122 1.43 3.53 -5.12
C PHE A 122 0.26 3.72 -4.16
N ASP A 123 -0.66 2.77 -4.22
CA ASP A 123 -1.79 2.69 -3.31
C ASP A 123 -1.31 2.17 -1.94
N PRO A 124 -1.92 2.61 -0.82
CA PRO A 124 -1.52 2.15 0.49
C PRO A 124 -1.63 0.63 0.65
N ASP A 125 -0.55 0.03 1.18
CA ASP A 125 -0.44 -1.37 1.54
C ASP A 125 -0.27 -1.51 3.06
N TYR A 126 -1.15 -2.30 3.68
CA TYR A 126 -1.20 -2.44 5.12
C TYR A 126 0.04 -3.14 5.71
N GLU A 127 0.55 -4.16 5.04
CA GLU A 127 1.74 -4.91 5.49
C GLU A 127 3.00 -4.07 5.36
N LEU A 128 3.09 -3.27 4.29
CA LEU A 128 4.19 -2.35 4.08
C LEU A 128 4.15 -1.25 5.15
N ALA A 129 2.97 -0.68 5.40
CA ALA A 129 2.80 0.34 6.41
C ALA A 129 3.24 -0.15 7.79
N GLN A 130 2.83 -1.37 8.16
CA GLN A 130 3.27 -2.01 9.40
C GLN A 130 4.78 -2.23 9.45
N ALA A 131 5.38 -2.74 8.38
CA ALA A 131 6.82 -2.94 8.29
C ALA A 131 7.58 -1.62 8.47
N TRP A 132 7.14 -0.54 7.81
CA TRP A 132 7.72 0.79 7.97
C TRP A 132 7.63 1.28 9.43
N GLN A 133 6.49 1.10 10.09
CA GLN A 133 6.35 1.47 11.50
C GLN A 133 7.27 0.65 12.42
N ARG A 134 7.41 -0.67 12.20
CA ARG A 134 8.36 -1.50 12.97
C ARG A 134 9.81 -1.04 12.77
N LEU A 135 10.18 -0.65 11.56
CA LEU A 135 11.49 -0.10 11.25
C LEU A 135 11.76 1.23 11.99
N ILE A 136 10.76 2.12 12.08
CA ILE A 136 10.83 3.36 12.86
C ILE A 136 11.03 3.04 14.35
N ASP A 137 10.25 2.10 14.87
CA ASP A 137 10.20 1.76 16.30
C ASP A 137 11.42 0.96 16.79
N GLY A 138 12.28 0.50 15.88
CA GLY A 138 13.42 -0.38 16.21
C GLY A 138 13.00 -1.80 16.58
N LYS A 139 11.82 -2.22 16.10
CA LYS A 139 11.22 -3.54 16.33
C LYS A 139 11.14 -4.37 15.04
N GLN A 140 12.02 -4.07 14.10
CA GLN A 140 12.02 -4.71 12.80
C GLN A 140 12.28 -6.22 12.91
N VAL A 141 11.61 -6.98 12.06
CA VAL A 141 11.85 -8.41 11.85
C VAL A 141 12.57 -8.63 10.51
N ASP A 142 13.00 -9.86 10.25
CA ASP A 142 13.77 -10.20 9.03
C ASP A 142 13.04 -9.82 7.74
N SER A 143 11.71 -9.94 7.68
CA SER A 143 10.93 -9.52 6.51
C SER A 143 11.03 -8.02 6.27
N ASP A 144 11.14 -7.20 7.32
CA ASP A 144 11.19 -5.74 7.18
C ASP A 144 12.55 -5.31 6.61
N ILE A 145 13.62 -6.05 6.93
CA ILE A 145 14.93 -5.88 6.30
C ILE A 145 14.90 -6.34 4.84
N GLN A 146 14.18 -7.44 4.53
CA GLN A 146 13.94 -7.86 3.15
C GLN A 146 13.23 -6.77 2.34
N LEU A 147 12.21 -6.11 2.91
CA LEU A 147 11.53 -4.96 2.29
C LEU A 147 12.55 -3.87 1.90
N LEU A 148 13.43 -3.45 2.82
CA LEU A 148 14.43 -2.42 2.50
C LEU A 148 15.35 -2.83 1.36
N HIS A 149 15.76 -4.10 1.28
CA HIS A 149 16.56 -4.64 0.19
C HIS A 149 15.78 -4.75 -1.14
N HIS A 150 14.49 -5.05 -1.07
CA HIS A 150 13.59 -5.09 -2.20
C HIS A 150 13.44 -3.69 -2.81
N GLU A 151 12.95 -2.74 -2.02
CA GLU A 151 12.62 -1.39 -2.48
C GLU A 151 13.86 -0.59 -2.94
N ILE A 152 15.03 -0.79 -2.32
CA ILE A 152 16.24 -0.10 -2.78
C ILE A 152 16.72 -0.61 -4.14
N PHE A 153 16.53 -1.90 -4.43
CA PHE A 153 16.89 -2.47 -5.71
C PHE A 153 15.88 -2.01 -6.76
N GLU A 154 14.59 -2.16 -6.48
CA GLU A 154 13.50 -1.78 -7.39
C GLU A 154 13.62 -0.30 -7.79
N SER A 155 13.71 0.60 -6.80
CA SER A 155 13.83 2.04 -7.07
C SER A 155 15.03 2.39 -7.94
N LYS A 156 16.17 1.72 -7.76
CA LYS A 156 17.37 1.92 -8.58
C LYS A 156 17.17 1.38 -9.98
N PHE A 157 16.58 0.20 -10.11
CA PHE A 157 16.32 -0.42 -11.39
C PHE A 157 15.40 0.46 -12.23
N GLU A 158 14.26 0.88 -11.68
CA GLU A 158 13.31 1.79 -12.34
C GLU A 158 14.01 3.09 -12.77
N GLY A 159 14.80 3.71 -11.89
CA GLY A 159 15.47 4.98 -12.20
C GLY A 159 16.58 4.87 -13.24
N ILE A 160 17.36 3.78 -13.25
CA ILE A 160 18.48 3.58 -14.20
C ILE A 160 17.95 3.19 -15.58
N PHE A 161 16.98 2.27 -15.63
CA PHE A 161 16.48 1.70 -16.87
C PHE A 161 15.19 2.35 -17.38
N GLN A 162 14.64 3.31 -16.63
CA GLN A 162 13.42 4.07 -16.97
C GLN A 162 12.24 3.15 -17.30
N THR A 163 12.11 2.05 -16.54
CA THR A 163 11.04 1.06 -16.75
C THR A 163 9.75 1.48 -16.05
N ASN A 164 8.66 0.76 -16.32
CA ASN A 164 7.50 0.79 -15.42
C ASN A 164 7.80 0.03 -14.11
N TYR A 165 6.96 0.23 -13.09
CA TYR A 165 7.16 -0.40 -11.78
C TYR A 165 7.13 -1.94 -11.89
N ARG A 166 6.21 -2.51 -12.68
CA ARG A 166 6.05 -3.97 -12.82
C ARG A 166 7.32 -4.63 -13.28
N THR A 167 7.97 -4.06 -14.29
CA THR A 167 9.24 -4.56 -14.81
C THR A 167 10.35 -4.46 -13.77
N ALA A 168 10.42 -3.35 -13.02
CA ALA A 168 11.42 -3.18 -11.97
C ALA A 168 11.20 -4.20 -10.84
N HIS A 169 9.96 -4.37 -10.38
CA HIS A 169 9.55 -5.33 -9.36
C HIS A 169 9.90 -6.77 -9.77
N ASP A 170 9.54 -7.19 -10.98
CA ASP A 170 9.84 -8.54 -11.46
C ASP A 170 11.35 -8.80 -11.48
N LYS A 171 12.15 -7.81 -11.90
CA LYS A 171 13.62 -7.88 -11.84
C LYS A 171 14.16 -7.91 -10.42
N THR A 172 13.51 -7.25 -9.47
CA THR A 172 13.84 -7.35 -8.04
C THR A 172 13.68 -8.79 -7.54
N ILE A 173 12.54 -9.43 -7.85
CA ILE A 173 12.27 -10.83 -7.49
C ILE A 173 13.27 -11.77 -8.16
N GLU A 174 13.47 -11.64 -9.47
CA GLU A 174 14.44 -12.46 -10.23
C GLU A 174 15.88 -12.33 -9.68
N SER A 175 16.23 -11.17 -9.12
CA SER A 175 17.53 -10.93 -8.49
C SER A 175 17.71 -11.60 -7.12
N GLY A 176 16.70 -12.33 -6.64
CA GLY A 176 16.72 -13.02 -5.34
C GLY A 176 16.38 -12.10 -4.17
N ARG A 177 15.57 -11.06 -4.38
CA ARG A 177 15.14 -10.11 -3.34
C ARG A 177 13.63 -10.13 -3.11
N PRO A 178 13.00 -11.28 -2.84
CA PRO A 178 11.60 -11.29 -2.46
C PRO A 178 11.40 -10.62 -1.11
N TRP A 179 10.22 -10.03 -0.92
CA TRP A 179 9.76 -9.59 0.40
C TRP A 179 8.63 -10.52 0.87
N ASN A 180 8.94 -11.35 1.87
CA ASN A 180 8.05 -12.40 2.36
C ASN A 180 7.40 -12.00 3.69
N TRP A 181 6.50 -11.02 3.66
CA TRP A 181 5.82 -10.56 4.88
C TRP A 181 4.87 -11.61 5.49
N GLU A 182 4.37 -12.56 4.69
CA GLU A 182 3.47 -13.63 5.14
C GLU A 182 4.06 -14.48 6.27
N LYS A 183 5.37 -14.68 6.25
CA LYS A 183 6.10 -15.44 7.28
C LYS A 183 6.02 -14.82 8.67
N ASN A 184 5.61 -13.56 8.79
CA ASN A 184 5.39 -12.92 10.08
C ASN A 184 4.16 -13.50 10.81
N TYR A 185 3.30 -14.23 10.10
CA TYR A 185 2.06 -14.80 10.62
C TYR A 185 2.10 -16.34 10.70
N GLU A 186 3.23 -16.96 10.33
CA GLU A 186 3.47 -18.38 10.49
C GLU A 186 4.06 -18.61 11.89
N GLU A 187 3.20 -18.99 12.86
CA GLU A 187 3.61 -19.51 14.17
C GLU A 187 3.96 -21.01 14.10
#